data_AF-A0A373BGC6-F1
#
_entry.id   AF-A0A373BGC6-F1
#
_cell.length_a   1.000
_cell.length_b   1.000
_cell.length_c   1.000
_cell.angle_alpha   90.00
_cell.angle_beta   90.00
_cell.angle_gamma   90.00
#
_symmetry.space_group_name_H-M   'P 1'
#
loop_
_entity.id
_entity.type
_entity.pdbx_description
1 polymer ?
#
loop_
_entity_poly.entity_id
_entity_poly.type
_entity_poly.pdbx_seq_one_letter_code
_entity_poly.pdbx_strand_id
1 'polypeptide(L)' 'MFSEEEINLMQSLGLDCNFNGLSETDEYWADIEEKVGNFLTLKCLDEHYNPDSNGIICESILNKIPV' A
#
# COMPACT_ATOMS: atom_id res chain seq x y z
N MET A 1 -1.24 -2.23 12.23
CA MET A 1 -0.13 -1.25 12.25
C MET A 1 0.80 -1.56 11.09
N PHE A 2 1.25 -0.54 10.39
CA PHE A 2 2.20 -0.62 9.30
C PHE A 2 3.64 -0.66 9.82
N SER A 3 4.48 -1.42 9.12
CA SER A 3 5.94 -1.44 9.33
C SER A 3 6.60 -0.20 8.72
N GLU A 4 7.88 0.03 9.06
CA GLU A 4 8.65 1.12 8.46
C GLU A 4 8.80 0.95 6.93
N GLU A 5 8.98 -0.27 6.44
CA GLU A 5 9.09 -0.54 5.00
C GLU A 5 7.80 -0.18 4.25
N GLU A 6 6.65 -0.54 4.82
CA GLU A 6 5.34 -0.22 4.25
C GLU A 6 5.09 1.30 4.25
N ILE A 7 5.45 1.98 5.34
CA ILE A 7 5.33 3.43 5.46
C ILE A 7 6.23 4.13 4.43
N ASN A 8 7.49 3.71 4.31
CA ASN A 8 8.44 4.27 3.35
C ASN A 8 7.96 4.09 1.92
N LEU A 9 7.38 2.93 1.59
CA LEU A 9 6.78 2.69 0.29
C LEU A 9 5.61 3.66 0.05
N MET A 10 4.64 3.73 0.97
CA MET A 10 3.48 4.62 0.84
C MET A 10 3.90 6.10 0.69
N GLN A 11 4.89 6.55 1.45
CA GLN A 11 5.47 7.89 1.32
C GLN A 11 6.11 8.13 -0.05
N SER A 12 6.81 7.14 -0.60
CA SER A 12 7.39 7.24 -1.95
C SER A 12 6.32 7.37 -3.05
N LEU A 13 5.10 6.90 -2.79
CA LEU A 13 3.92 7.06 -3.65
C LEU A 13 3.17 8.39 -3.39
N GLY A 14 3.70 9.25 -2.52
CA GLY A 14 3.11 10.54 -2.18
C GLY A 14 1.88 10.44 -1.28
N LEU A 15 1.76 9.39 -0.46
CA LEU A 15 0.85 9.35 0.68
C LEU A 15 1.56 9.97 1.88
N ASP A 16 0.91 10.88 2.57
CA ASP A 16 1.48 11.57 3.73
C ASP A 16 0.41 11.74 4.79
N CYS A 17 0.34 10.77 5.70
CA CYS A 17 -0.56 10.79 6.85
C CYS A 17 0.08 10.06 8.04
N ASN A 18 -0.56 10.14 9.20
CA ASN A 18 -0.22 9.26 10.31
C ASN A 18 -0.83 7.87 10.08
N PHE A 19 -0.18 7.04 9.26
CA PHE A 19 -0.68 5.72 8.85
C PHE A 19 -1.09 4.83 10.04
N ASN A 20 -0.35 4.92 11.14
CA ASN A 20 -0.60 4.12 12.33
C ASN A 20 -1.61 4.73 13.30
N GLY A 21 -2.12 5.92 12.99
CA GLY A 21 -3.19 6.59 13.72
C GLY A 21 -4.52 6.65 12.95
N LEU A 22 -4.61 6.05 11.76
CA LEU A 22 -5.86 5.95 11.01
C LEU A 22 -6.90 5.15 11.82
N SER A 23 -8.12 5.66 11.88
CA SER A 23 -9.25 4.88 12.39
C SER A 23 -9.72 3.89 11.32
N GLU A 24 -10.50 2.88 11.70
CA GLU A 24 -11.02 1.88 10.76
C GLU A 24 -11.95 2.49 9.70
N THR A 25 -12.57 3.63 9.99
CA THR A 25 -13.53 4.31 9.11
C THR A 25 -12.92 5.53 8.42
N ASP A 26 -11.60 5.70 8.47
CA ASP A 26 -10.93 6.85 7.88
C ASP A 26 -11.02 6.79 6.34
N GLU A 27 -11.45 7.86 5.69
CA GLU A 27 -11.61 7.90 4.24
C GLU A 27 -10.25 7.78 3.52
N TYR A 28 -9.13 8.07 4.20
CA TYR A 28 -7.78 7.94 3.65
C TYR A 28 -7.40 6.50 3.27
N TRP A 29 -8.14 5.50 3.78
CA TRP A 29 -7.99 4.11 3.33
C TRP A 29 -8.20 3.96 1.81
N ALA A 30 -9.11 4.74 1.23
CA ALA A 30 -9.35 4.73 -0.22
C ALA A 30 -8.14 5.27 -1.00
N ASP A 31 -7.48 6.32 -0.51
CA ASP A 31 -6.26 6.87 -1.13
C ASP A 31 -5.10 5.85 -1.08
N ILE A 32 -4.98 5.13 0.04
CA ILE A 32 -4.00 4.04 0.20
C ILE A 32 -4.30 2.93 -0.81
N GLU A 33 -5.54 2.45 -0.86
CA GLU A 33 -5.96 1.38 -1.78
C GLU A 33 -5.66 1.75 -3.24
N GLU A 34 -6.07 2.95 -3.66
CA GLU A 34 -5.90 3.42 -5.03
C GLU A 34 -4.42 3.49 -5.40
N LYS A 35 -3.59 4.19 -4.61
CA LYS A 35 -2.19 4.42 -4.98
C LYS A 35 -1.36 3.15 -4.90
N VAL A 36 -1.55 2.34 -3.86
CA VAL A 36 -0.80 1.10 -3.67
C VAL A 36 -1.24 0.05 -4.69
N GLY A 37 -2.54 -0.08 -4.94
CA GLY A 37 -3.07 -0.99 -5.97
C GLY A 37 -2.62 -0.63 -7.38
N ASN A 38 -2.63 0.67 -7.72
CA ASN A 38 -2.10 1.14 -8.99
C ASN A 38 -0.60 0.87 -9.13
N PHE A 39 0.18 1.10 -8.09
CA PHE A 39 1.62 0.83 -8.14
C PHE A 39 1.92 -0.66 -8.30
N LEU A 40 1.24 -1.52 -7.52
CA LEU A 40 1.34 -2.97 -7.63
C LEU A 40 1.10 -3.42 -9.08
N THR A 41 -0.07 -3.10 -9.62
CA THR A 41 -0.52 -3.60 -10.93
C THR A 41 0.27 -3.04 -12.11
N LEU A 42 0.75 -1.80 -12.02
CA LEU A 42 1.43 -1.13 -13.14
C LEU A 42 2.96 -1.27 -13.12
N LYS A 43 3.55 -1.60 -11.97
CA LYS A 43 5.02 -1.52 -11.78
C LYS A 43 5.66 -2.73 -11.10
N CYS A 44 4.93 -3.52 -10.32
CA CYS A 44 5.54 -4.53 -9.44
C CYS A 44 5.28 -5.97 -9.87
N LEU A 45 4.50 -6.20 -10.93
CA LEU A 45 4.20 -7.54 -11.43
C LEU A 45 5.06 -7.87 -12.66
N ASP A 46 5.61 -9.08 -12.68
CA ASP A 46 6.28 -9.65 -13.86
C ASP A 46 5.27 -10.12 -14.92
N GLU A 47 5.76 -10.68 -16.03
CA GLU A 47 4.92 -11.20 -17.13
C GLU A 47 3.99 -12.37 -16.72
N HIS A 48 4.27 -12.99 -15.58
CA HIS A 48 3.50 -14.07 -14.99
C HIS A 48 2.62 -13.61 -13.82
N TYR A 49 2.50 -12.31 -13.59
CA TYR A 49 1.80 -11.70 -12.46
C TYR A 49 2.38 -12.07 -11.08
N ASN A 50 3.66 -12.44 -11.01
CA ASN A 50 4.32 -12.58 -9.72
C ASN A 50 4.80 -11.21 -9.23
N PRO A 51 4.61 -10.90 -7.94
CA PRO A 51 5.12 -9.66 -7.36
C PRO A 51 6.64 -9.70 -7.19
N ASP A 52 7.29 -8.57 -7.48
CA ASP A 52 8.65 -8.28 -7.03
C ASP A 52 8.67 -7.93 -5.53
N SER A 53 9.84 -7.52 -5.01
CA SER A 53 9.97 -7.14 -3.60
C SER A 53 9.03 -6.00 -3.18
N ASN A 54 8.79 -5.02 -4.06
CA ASN A 54 7.84 -3.95 -3.78
C ASN A 54 6.40 -4.46 -3.86
N GLY A 55 6.10 -5.35 -4.80
CA GLY A 55 4.79 -5.97 -4.96
C GLY A 55 4.36 -6.73 -3.70
N ILE A 56 5.29 -7.46 -3.08
CA ILE A 56 5.04 -8.16 -1.80
C ILE A 56 4.69 -7.15 -0.69
N ILE A 57 5.36 -6.00 -0.64
CA ILE A 57 5.05 -4.93 0.32
C ILE A 57 3.67 -4.32 0.02
N CYS A 58 3.35 -4.07 -1.25
CA CYS A 58 2.02 -3.59 -1.67
C CYS A 58 0.91 -4.55 -1.23
N GLU A 59 1.06 -5.85 -1.47
CA GLU A 59 0.08 -6.86 -1.04
C GLU A 59 -0.07 -6.88 0.48
N SER A 60 1.04 -6.77 1.23
CA SER A 60 1.00 -6.66 2.69
C SER A 60 0.22 -5.43 3.16
N ILE A 61 0.38 -4.28 2.50
CA ILE A 61 -0.38 -3.06 2.79
C ILE A 61 -1.87 -3.25 2.49
N LEU A 62 -2.21 -3.74 1.30
CA LEU A 62 -3.60 -3.92 0.87
C LEU A 62 -4.35 -4.90 1.78
N ASN A 63 -3.69 -5.94 2.28
CA ASN A 63 -4.28 -6.89 3.24
C ASN A 63 -4.59 -6.28 4.62
N LYS A 64 -4.09 -5.07 4.92
CA LYS A 64 -4.35 -4.36 6.19
C LYS A 64 -5.50 -3.35 6.09
N ILE A 65 -6.04 -3.13 4.90
CA ILE A 65 -7.16 -2.22 4.70
C ILE A 65 -8.42 -2.82 5.34
N PRO A 66 -9.13 -2.09 6.22
CA PRO A 66 -10.39 -2.54 6.79
C PRO A 66 -11.46 -2.79 5.71
N VAL A 67 -12.30 -3.82 5.90
CA VAL A 67 -13.38 -4.23 4.98
C VAL A 67 -14.75 -3.93 5.56
#